data_AF-A0A6V7JNA2-F1
#
_entry.id   AF-A0A6V7JNA2-F1
#
_cell.length_a   1.000
_cell.length_b   1.000
_cell.length_c   1.000
_cell.angle_alpha   90.00
_cell.angle_beta   90.00
_cell.angle_gamma   90.00
#
_symmetry.space_group_name_H-M   'P 1'
#
loop_
_entity.id
_entity.type
_entity.pdbx_description
1 polymer ?
#
loop_
_entity_poly.entity_id
_entity_poly.type
_entity_poly.pdbx_seq_one_letter_code
_entity_poly.pdbx_strand_id
1 'polypeptide(L)' 'MYGLEDKHYVEIFNEKFTELSAMTLMYSDTSPKEYHDGMAEKIRKFYLNDKPADESNRFKVID' A
#
# COMPACT_ATOMS: atom_id res chain seq x y z
N MET A 1 -6.76 -7.19 -19.19
CA MET A 1 -5.82 -6.33 -18.45
C MET A 1 -6.44 -6.05 -17.09
N TYR A 2 -5.90 -6.64 -16.02
CA TYR A 2 -6.34 -6.36 -14.65
C TYR A 2 -6.01 -4.89 -14.35
N GLY A 3 -7.04 -4.05 -14.19
CA GLY A 3 -6.88 -2.59 -14.00
C GLY A 3 -7.91 -1.70 -14.70
N LEU A 4 -8.87 -2.27 -15.44
CA LEU A 4 -9.88 -1.50 -16.22
C LEU A 4 -11.26 -1.38 -15.54
N GLU A 5 -11.43 -1.82 -14.29
CA GLU A 5 -12.58 -1.41 -13.49
C GLU A 5 -12.26 -0.10 -12.79
N ASP A 6 -12.43 1.00 -13.52
CA ASP A 6 -12.72 2.36 -13.04
C ASP A 6 -12.07 2.79 -11.71
N LYS A 7 -10.77 2.54 -11.55
CA LYS A 7 -9.98 2.85 -10.33
C LYS A 7 -10.43 2.15 -9.03
N HIS A 8 -11.38 1.23 -9.09
CA HIS A 8 -11.93 0.56 -7.91
C HIS A 8 -10.85 -0.13 -7.05
N TYR A 9 -9.91 -0.82 -7.70
CA TYR A 9 -8.80 -1.47 -6.99
C TYR A 9 -7.79 -0.48 -6.38
N VAL A 10 -7.66 0.71 -6.98
CA VAL A 10 -6.82 1.78 -6.44
C VAL A 10 -7.46 2.38 -5.17
N GLU A 11 -8.79 2.54 -5.17
CA GLU A 11 -9.54 2.96 -3.99
C GLU A 11 -9.39 1.94 -2.87
N ILE A 12 -9.63 0.65 -3.16
CA ILE A 12 -9.41 -0.44 -2.20
C ILE A 12 -7.98 -0.42 -1.66
N PHE A 13 -6.98 -0.24 -2.52
CA PHE A 13 -5.59 -0.13 -2.08
C PHE A 13 -5.38 1.05 -1.13
N ASN A 14 -5.96 2.22 -1.41
CA ASN A 14 -5.80 3.39 -0.56
C ASN A 14 -6.48 3.22 0.80
N GLU A 15 -7.66 2.60 0.83
CA GLU A 15 -8.44 2.41 2.05
C GLU A 15 -7.98 1.23 2.91
N LYS A 16 -7.57 0.13 2.27
CA LYS A 16 -7.28 -1.16 2.94
C LYS A 16 -5.81 -1.54 2.96
N PHE A 17 -4.90 -0.60 2.66
CA PHE A 17 -3.46 -0.90 2.59
C PHE A 17 -2.96 -1.62 3.85
N THR A 18 -3.27 -1.08 5.03
CA THR A 18 -2.81 -1.63 6.31
C THR A 18 -3.27 -3.08 6.50
N GLU A 19 -4.53 -3.38 6.18
CA GLU A 19 -5.11 -4.73 6.27
C GLU A 19 -4.46 -5.72 5.28
N LEU A 20 -4.21 -5.28 4.05
CA LEU A 20 -3.77 -6.17 2.96
C LEU A 20 -2.25 -6.33 2.89
N SER A 21 -1.50 -5.36 3.37
CA SER A 21 -0.04 -5.25 3.22
C SER A 21 0.72 -6.46 3.77
N ALA A 22 0.34 -6.99 4.93
CA ALA A 22 1.03 -8.14 5.53
C ALA A 22 0.99 -9.40 4.66
N MET A 23 -0.17 -9.68 4.05
CA MET A 23 -0.35 -10.84 3.17
C MET A 23 0.27 -10.58 1.79
N THR A 24 0.02 -9.40 1.22
CA THR A 24 0.46 -9.07 -0.15
C THR A 24 1.97 -8.85 -0.26
N LEU A 25 2.60 -8.35 0.81
CA LEU A 25 4.05 -8.13 0.91
C LEU A 25 4.75 -9.25 1.70
N MET A 26 4.04 -10.34 2.00
CA MET A 26 4.59 -11.59 2.53
C MET A 26 5.35 -11.45 3.85
N TYR A 27 4.98 -10.49 4.71
CA TYR A 27 5.55 -10.34 6.06
C TYR A 27 4.63 -10.82 7.18
N SER A 28 3.48 -11.39 6.85
CA SER A 28 2.54 -11.97 7.82
C SER A 28 3.19 -13.02 8.72
N ASP A 29 4.07 -13.84 8.13
CA ASP A 29 4.65 -15.01 8.79
C ASP A 29 6.04 -14.73 9.38
N THR A 30 6.66 -13.62 8.97
CA THR A 30 8.00 -13.22 9.40
C THR A 30 7.98 -12.11 10.46
N SER A 31 6.85 -11.41 10.61
CA SER A 31 6.67 -10.36 11.61
C SER A 31 5.53 -10.70 12.57
N PRO A 32 5.70 -10.51 13.89
CA PRO A 32 4.59 -10.55 14.83
C PRO A 32 3.44 -9.62 14.44
N LYS A 33 2.20 -10.06 14.67
CA LYS A 33 0.97 -9.35 14.27
C LYS A 33 0.86 -7.94 14.84
N GLU A 34 1.38 -7.74 16.05
CA GLU A 34 1.45 -6.43 16.72
C GLU A 34 2.26 -5.37 15.97
N TYR A 35 3.16 -5.78 15.07
CA TYR A 35 3.97 -4.85 14.25
C TYR A 35 3.42 -4.64 12.84
N HIS A 36 2.37 -5.36 12.43
CA HIS A 36 1.88 -5.32 11.06
C HIS A 36 1.44 -3.92 10.64
N ASP A 37 0.68 -3.23 11.49
CA ASP A 37 0.19 -1.88 11.22
C ASP A 37 1.35 -0.88 11.09
N GLY A 38 2.29 -0.91 12.04
CA GLY A 38 3.46 -0.03 12.01
C GLY A 38 4.41 -0.31 10.83
N MET A 39 4.50 -1.56 10.37
CA MET A 39 5.23 -1.90 9.14
C MET A 39 4.50 -1.37 7.90
N ALA A 40 3.18 -1.55 7.83
CA ALA A 40 2.39 -1.03 6.74
C ALA A 40 2.53 0.51 6.61
N GLU A 41 2.43 1.23 7.72
CA GLU A 41 2.62 2.68 7.75
C GLU A 41 4.00 3.09 7.23
N LYS A 42 5.07 2.41 7.67
CA LYS A 42 6.44 2.70 7.21
C LYS A 42 6.60 2.45 5.72
N ILE A 43 6.07 1.33 5.21
CA ILE A 43 6.13 0.98 3.79
C ILE A 43 5.37 2.02 2.97
N ARG A 44 4.12 2.33 3.37
CA ARG A 44 3.30 3.33 2.68
C ARG A 44 3.98 4.69 2.67
N LYS A 45 4.52 5.12 3.81
CA LYS A 45 5.23 6.40 3.92
C LYS A 45 6.49 6.44 3.05
N PHE A 46 7.25 5.35 2.99
CA PHE A 46 8.46 5.28 2.17
C PHE A 46 8.16 5.47 0.68
N TYR A 47 7.12 4.80 0.17
CA TYR A 47 6.80 4.86 -1.26
C TYR A 47 5.87 6.01 -1.66
N LEU A 48 4.94 6.41 -0.79
CA LEU A 48 3.85 7.33 -1.13
C LEU A 48 3.77 8.55 -0.20
N ASN A 49 4.53 8.55 0.90
CA ASN A 49 4.39 9.54 1.97
C ASN A 49 2.91 9.65 2.40
N ASP A 50 2.37 10.86 2.50
CA ASP A 50 0.95 11.11 2.81
C ASP A 50 0.04 11.18 1.55
N LYS A 51 0.53 10.69 0.40
CA LYS A 51 -0.18 10.85 -0.87
C LYS A 51 -0.97 9.58 -1.26
N PRO A 52 -2.08 9.73 -2.01
CA PRO A 52 -2.80 8.58 -2.56
C PRO A 52 -1.98 7.87 -3.64
N ALA A 53 -2.19 6.56 -3.78
CA ALA A 53 -1.60 5.77 -4.87
C ALA A 53 -2.38 5.97 -6.17
N ASP A 54 -2.22 7.11 -6.83
CA ASP A 54 -2.84 7.39 -8.13
C ASP A 54 -1.81 7.87 -9.18
N GLU A 55 -2.27 8.07 -10.41
CA GLU A 55 -1.42 8.50 -11.54
C GLU A 55 -0.70 9.85 -11.29
N SER A 56 -1.18 10.69 -10.36
CA SER A 56 -0.50 11.95 -10.01
C SER A 56 0.84 11.72 -9.29
N ASN A 57 1.05 10.53 -8.72
CA ASN A 57 2.24 10.15 -7.96
C ASN A 57 3.11 9.11 -8.68
N ARG A 58 2.69 8.61 -9.84
CA ARG A 58 3.37 7.54 -10.60
C ARG A 58 4.85 7.82 -10.89
N PHE A 59 5.23 9.08 -11.09
CA PHE A 59 6.61 9.49 -11.40
C PHE A 59 7.30 10.22 -10.24
N LYS A 60 6.69 10.29 -9.05
CA LYS A 60 7.17 11.04 -7.88
C LYS A 60 7.46 10.14 -6.68
N VAL A 61 7.75 8.87 -6.91
CA VAL A 61 7.90 7.88 -5.83
C VAL A 61 9.29 7.84 -5.21
N ILE A 62 10.31 8.50 -5.76
CA ILE A 62 11.65 8.65 -5.15
C ILE A 62 12.28 9.96 -5.64
N ASP A 63 12.93 10.72 -4.75
CA ASP A 63 13.94 11.76 -5.05
C ASP A 63 15.34 11.17 -4.82
#